data_AF-A0A6L7LC46-F1
#
_entry.id   AF-A0A6L7LC46-F1
#
_cell.length_a   1.000
_cell.length_b   1.000
_cell.length_c   1.000
_cell.angle_alpha   90.00
_cell.angle_beta   90.00
_cell.angle_gamma   90.00
#
_symmetry.space_group_name_H-M   'P 1'
#
loop_
_entity.id
_entity.type
_entity.pdbx_description
1 polymer ?
#
loop_
_entity_poly.entity_id
_entity_poly.type
_entity_poly.pdbx_seq_one_letter_code
_entity_poly.pdbx_strand_id
1 'polypeptide(L)'
;MVRSGAFEDFLAHAQVAGEAVTSSGRLSLQVDLSAGERIPGASGEAWHQAQRVQKTFRVNGVPKRSSDFVGLLKAVMFAAEDVDLLSGPPTLRRRYLDILTSQITPGFAREAQDYQRVLTQRNHLLKSIRERAARESELEFWDVQLSIHAARIIAARLRVMNALDENMDPIHRELSGLNQTLSLKYSPSFETGHYEDVRDLS
;
A
#
# COMPACT_ATOMS: atom_id res chain seq x y z
N MET A 1 24.17 4.40 51.49
CA MET A 1 24.25 3.21 50.62
C MET A 1 22.83 2.84 50.22
N VAL A 2 22.31 3.46 49.16
CA VAL A 2 20.96 3.25 48.65
C VAL A 2 21.10 2.51 47.33
N ARG A 3 20.49 1.32 47.25
CA ARG A 3 20.52 0.43 46.09
C ARG A 3 19.83 1.10 44.90
N SER A 4 20.53 1.22 43.77
CA SER A 4 19.94 1.53 42.47
C SER A 4 19.16 0.30 41.99
N GLY A 5 17.85 0.29 42.24
CA GLY A 5 16.92 -0.62 41.59
C GLY A 5 16.78 -0.19 40.12
N ALA A 6 16.98 -1.14 39.22
CA ALA A 6 16.83 -0.99 37.79
C ALA A 6 15.50 -0.31 37.45
N PHE A 7 15.57 0.90 36.89
CA PHE A 7 14.54 1.36 35.98
C PHE A 7 14.71 0.49 34.72
N GLU A 8 13.95 -0.59 34.64
CA GLU A 8 13.79 -1.32 33.38
C GLU A 8 13.35 -0.32 32.31
N ASP A 9 14.05 -0.37 31.17
CA ASP A 9 13.76 0.40 29.98
C ASP A 9 12.30 0.19 29.58
N PHE A 10 11.43 1.16 29.87
CA PHE A 10 10.11 1.25 29.24
C PHE A 10 10.35 1.49 27.75
N LEU A 11 10.46 0.42 26.96
CA LEU A 11 10.40 0.50 25.51
C LEU A 11 9.12 1.25 25.16
N ALA A 12 9.24 2.37 24.45
CA ALA A 12 8.09 3.17 24.08
C ALA A 12 7.10 2.29 23.31
N HIS A 13 5.93 2.07 23.92
CA HIS A 13 4.88 1.19 23.41
C HIS A 13 3.62 2.01 23.21
N ALA A 14 2.98 1.84 22.06
CA ALA A 14 1.66 2.40 21.78
C ALA A 14 0.79 1.32 21.17
N GLN A 15 -0.47 1.26 21.58
CA GLN A 15 -1.43 0.29 21.10
C GLN A 15 -2.67 1.00 20.58
N VAL A 16 -3.17 0.54 19.44
CA VAL A 16 -4.47 0.93 18.90
C VAL A 16 -5.28 -0.34 18.69
N ALA A 17 -6.43 -0.43 19.36
CA ALA A 17 -7.33 -1.57 19.24
C ALA A 17 -8.75 -1.09 18.95
N GLY A 18 -9.53 -1.91 18.24
CA GLY A 18 -10.91 -1.63 17.90
C GLY A 18 -11.70 -2.92 17.67
N GLU A 19 -12.96 -2.89 18.08
CA GLU A 19 -13.92 -3.95 17.78
C GLU A 19 -14.96 -3.44 16.79
N ALA A 20 -15.33 -4.28 15.83
CA ALA A 20 -16.34 -4.00 14.84
C ALA A 20 -17.29 -5.19 14.68
N VAL A 21 -18.53 -4.92 14.29
CA VAL A 21 -19.47 -5.96 13.85
C VAL A 21 -19.58 -5.84 12.34
N THR A 22 -19.19 -6.91 11.65
CA THR A 22 -19.26 -7.02 10.18
C THR A 22 -20.38 -7.97 9.80
N SER A 23 -20.71 -8.06 8.50
CA SER A 23 -21.61 -9.10 7.98
C SER A 23 -21.13 -10.53 8.28
N SER A 24 -19.82 -10.70 8.46
CA SER A 24 -19.19 -11.98 8.82
C SER A 24 -19.09 -12.25 10.34
N GLY A 25 -19.57 -11.31 11.17
CA GLY A 25 -19.55 -11.41 12.63
C GLY A 25 -18.64 -10.39 13.31
N ARG A 26 -18.37 -10.61 14.60
CA ARG A 26 -17.53 -9.74 15.42
C ARG A 26 -16.06 -9.86 15.00
N LEU A 27 -15.41 -8.72 14.85
CA LEU A 27 -14.03 -8.58 14.44
C LEU A 27 -13.29 -7.72 15.47
N SER A 28 -12.22 -8.25 16.06
CA SER A 28 -11.30 -7.50 16.91
C SER A 28 -10.00 -7.27 16.15
N LEU A 29 -9.60 -6.00 16.02
CA LEU A 29 -8.40 -5.57 15.33
C LEU A 29 -7.48 -4.86 16.32
N GLN A 30 -6.19 -5.20 16.30
CA GLN A 30 -5.20 -4.59 17.17
C GLN A 30 -3.91 -4.32 16.39
N VAL A 31 -3.34 -3.14 16.61
CA VAL A 31 -2.05 -2.71 16.09
C VAL A 31 -1.20 -2.28 17.27
N ASP A 32 -0.09 -2.99 17.46
CA ASP A 32 0.90 -2.66 18.49
C ASP A 32 2.11 -2.00 17.82
N LEU A 33 2.55 -0.88 18.36
CA LEU A 33 3.74 -0.14 17.99
C LEU A 33 4.75 -0.28 19.13
N SER A 34 5.95 -0.75 18.81
CA SER A 34 7.05 -0.82 19.77
C SER A 34 8.29 -0.18 19.20
N ALA A 35 9.01 0.56 20.03
CA ALA A 35 10.30 1.12 19.65
C ALA A 35 11.34 -0.02 19.61
N GLY A 36 11.94 -0.24 18.44
CA GLY A 36 12.99 -1.24 18.26
C GLY A 36 14.32 -0.81 18.89
N GLU A 37 15.29 -1.72 18.90
CA GLU A 37 16.64 -1.46 19.38
C GLU A 37 17.30 -0.31 18.59
N ARG A 38 18.11 0.51 19.28
CA ARG A 38 18.93 1.53 18.63
C ARG A 38 19.95 0.86 17.73
N ILE A 39 19.96 1.23 16.45
CA ILE A 39 21.02 0.82 15.53
C ILE A 39 22.26 1.66 15.86
N PRO A 40 23.39 1.07 16.25
CA PRO A 40 24.63 1.82 16.42
C PRO A 40 25.05 2.43 15.08
N GLY A 41 25.20 3.75 15.04
CA GLY A 41 25.65 4.45 13.84
C GLY A 41 27.10 4.13 13.50
N ALA A 42 27.38 3.78 12.25
CA ALA A 42 28.72 3.59 11.71
C ALA A 42 29.32 4.91 11.21
N SER A 43 29.46 5.91 12.09
CA SER A 43 30.35 7.08 11.96
C SER A 43 30.04 8.09 13.06
N GLY A 44 31.07 8.76 13.57
CA GLY A 44 31.03 9.62 14.76
C GLY A 44 30.32 10.97 14.62
N GLU A 45 29.20 11.05 13.90
CA GLU A 45 28.38 12.28 13.82
C GLU A 45 26.98 12.01 14.38
N ALA A 46 26.71 12.58 15.56
CA ALA A 46 25.71 12.12 16.53
C ALA A 46 24.30 12.69 16.38
N TRP A 47 23.88 13.19 15.22
CA TRP A 47 22.58 13.85 15.09
C TRP A 47 21.66 13.06 14.15
N HIS A 48 20.74 12.28 14.73
CA HIS A 48 19.67 11.44 14.14
C HIS A 48 19.89 9.91 14.20
N GLN A 49 20.01 9.34 15.41
CA GLN A 49 19.76 7.91 15.60
C GLN A 49 18.27 7.61 15.45
N ALA A 50 17.83 7.24 14.24
CA ALA A 50 16.44 6.86 14.00
C ALA A 50 16.12 5.54 14.71
N GLN A 51 15.31 5.59 15.78
CA GLN A 51 14.82 4.40 16.44
C GLN A 51 13.79 3.72 15.52
N ARG A 52 14.03 2.45 15.15
CA ARG A 52 13.17 1.74 14.22
C ARG A 52 11.88 1.32 14.92
N VAL A 53 10.75 1.92 14.57
CA VAL A 53 9.44 1.50 15.11
C VAL A 53 9.02 0.19 14.44
N GLN A 54 8.74 -0.82 15.25
CA GLN A 54 8.16 -2.08 14.82
C GLN A 54 6.63 -2.03 14.97
N LYS A 55 5.90 -2.48 13.95
CA LYS A 55 4.45 -2.59 13.96
C LYS A 55 4.05 -4.06 13.91
N THR A 56 3.18 -4.48 14.82
CA THR A 56 2.57 -5.82 14.77
C THR A 56 1.06 -5.70 14.70
N PHE A 57 0.44 -6.65 14.01
CA PHE A 57 -0.99 -6.63 13.72
C PHE A 57 -1.61 -7.92 14.25
N ARG A 58 -2.76 -7.82 14.90
CA ARG A 58 -3.53 -8.97 15.39
C ARG A 58 -4.98 -8.86 14.97
N VAL A 59 -5.57 -10.00 14.66
CA VAL A 59 -6.98 -10.17 14.30
C VAL A 59 -7.55 -11.24 15.21
N ASN A 60 -8.53 -10.89 16.04
CA ASN A 60 -9.08 -11.77 17.08
C ASN A 60 -7.96 -12.39 17.95
N GLY A 61 -7.00 -11.57 18.36
CA GLY A 61 -5.82 -11.98 19.15
C GLY A 61 -4.70 -12.69 18.36
N VAL A 62 -4.98 -13.17 17.14
CA VAL A 62 -4.03 -13.92 16.31
C VAL A 62 -3.15 -12.97 15.49
N PRO A 63 -1.81 -13.07 15.57
CA PRO A 63 -0.91 -12.27 14.74
C PRO A 63 -1.15 -12.45 13.24
N LYS A 64 -1.13 -11.34 12.49
CA LYS A 64 -1.28 -11.30 11.03
C LYS A 64 -0.22 -10.42 10.39
N ARG A 65 0.02 -10.66 9.10
CA ARG A 65 0.84 -9.75 8.27
C ARG A 65 0.05 -8.46 8.04
N SER A 66 0.77 -7.35 7.84
CA SER A 66 0.13 -6.08 7.49
C SER A 66 -0.75 -6.19 6.25
N SER A 67 -0.32 -6.94 5.22
CA SER A 67 -1.09 -7.17 3.99
C SER A 67 -2.36 -8.00 4.19
N ASP A 68 -2.42 -8.84 5.23
CA ASP A 68 -3.60 -9.64 5.58
C ASP A 68 -4.55 -8.90 6.54
N PHE A 69 -4.07 -7.80 7.14
CA PHE A 69 -4.83 -6.94 8.04
C PHE A 69 -5.63 -5.88 7.28
N VAL A 70 -5.06 -5.37 6.18
CA VAL A 70 -5.72 -4.37 5.34
C VAL A 70 -6.97 -4.95 4.67
N GLY A 71 -8.08 -4.19 4.70
CA GLY A 71 -9.36 -4.56 4.10
C GLY A 71 -10.31 -5.36 5.01
N LEU A 72 -9.87 -5.78 6.20
CA LEU A 72 -10.73 -6.46 7.17
C LEU A 72 -11.79 -5.52 7.77
N LEU A 73 -11.40 -4.26 8.00
CA LEU A 73 -12.31 -3.16 8.27
C LEU A 73 -12.19 -2.16 7.14
N LYS A 74 -13.31 -1.85 6.50
CA LYS A 74 -13.41 -0.80 5.49
C LYS A 74 -13.69 0.51 6.20
N ALA A 75 -12.80 1.50 6.02
CA ALA A 75 -12.92 2.81 6.63
C ALA A 75 -12.53 3.90 5.64
N VAL A 76 -13.21 5.04 5.75
CA VAL A 76 -12.94 6.24 4.96
C VAL A 76 -12.66 7.38 5.93
N MET A 77 -11.59 8.12 5.69
CA MET A 77 -11.24 9.34 6.42
C MET A 77 -11.28 10.48 5.42
N PHE A 78 -11.92 11.59 5.83
CA PHE A 78 -11.92 12.84 5.08
C PHE A 78 -11.00 13.82 5.79
N ALA A 79 -10.09 14.44 5.04
CA ALA A 79 -9.12 15.40 5.53
C ALA A 79 -9.02 16.61 4.58
N ALA A 80 -8.53 17.74 5.08
CA ALA A 80 -8.42 18.96 4.26
C ALA A 80 -7.44 18.77 3.08
N GLU A 81 -6.44 17.91 3.27
CA GLU A 81 -5.42 17.56 2.30
C GLU A 81 -5.96 16.71 1.14
N ASP A 82 -7.19 16.18 1.21
CA ASP A 82 -7.77 15.38 0.13
C ASP A 82 -7.95 16.17 -1.17
N VAL A 83 -7.99 17.52 -1.10
CA VAL A 83 -8.00 18.41 -2.27
C VAL A 83 -6.76 18.21 -3.16
N ASP A 84 -5.64 17.81 -2.57
CA ASP A 84 -4.40 17.54 -3.31
C ASP A 84 -4.56 16.38 -4.30
N LEU A 85 -5.57 15.53 -4.15
CA LEU A 85 -5.86 14.47 -5.11
C LEU A 85 -6.14 15.04 -6.52
N LEU A 86 -6.73 16.25 -6.59
CA LEU A 86 -7.13 16.92 -7.82
C LEU A 86 -5.95 17.56 -8.54
N SER A 87 -5.17 18.39 -7.83
CA SER A 87 -4.10 19.22 -8.42
C SER A 87 -2.69 18.70 -8.13
N GLY A 88 -2.56 17.71 -7.26
CA GLY A 88 -1.28 17.16 -6.83
C GLY A 88 -0.65 16.18 -7.82
N PRO A 89 0.54 15.66 -7.46
CA PRO A 89 1.31 14.80 -8.34
C PRO A 89 0.63 13.43 -8.56
N PRO A 90 0.91 12.75 -9.69
CA PRO A 90 0.37 11.41 -9.98
C PRO A 90 0.67 10.35 -8.91
N THR A 91 1.75 10.53 -8.14
CA THR A 91 2.10 9.65 -7.02
C THR A 91 1.02 9.63 -5.94
N LEU A 92 0.37 10.75 -5.68
CA LEU A 92 -0.69 10.85 -4.69
C LEU A 92 -1.94 10.10 -5.15
N ARG A 93 -2.39 10.32 -6.40
CA ARG A 93 -3.52 9.56 -7.00
C ARG A 93 -3.27 8.05 -7.05
N ARG A 94 -2.05 7.63 -7.41
CA ARG A 94 -1.68 6.20 -7.39
C ARG A 94 -1.74 5.63 -5.97
N ARG A 95 -1.21 6.34 -4.99
CA ARG A 95 -1.27 5.92 -3.58
C ARG A 95 -2.71 5.82 -3.09
N TYR A 96 -3.55 6.80 -3.39
CA TYR A 96 -4.97 6.77 -3.07
C TYR A 96 -5.65 5.54 -3.67
N LEU A 97 -5.47 5.32 -4.97
CA LEU A 97 -6.04 4.16 -5.68
C LEU A 97 -5.54 2.83 -5.10
N ASP A 98 -4.27 2.73 -4.74
CA ASP A 98 -3.71 1.50 -4.14
C ASP A 98 -4.27 1.23 -2.75
N ILE A 99 -4.44 2.26 -1.92
CA ILE A 99 -5.08 2.14 -0.60
C ILE A 99 -6.53 1.69 -0.77
N LEU A 100 -7.29 2.37 -1.63
CA LEU A 100 -8.68 2.03 -1.92
C LEU A 100 -8.82 0.59 -2.44
N THR A 101 -7.99 0.22 -3.42
CA THR A 101 -7.99 -1.13 -4.00
C THR A 101 -7.62 -2.18 -2.96
N SER A 102 -6.68 -1.88 -2.05
CA SER A 102 -6.33 -2.77 -0.94
C SER A 102 -7.49 -2.99 0.04
N GLN A 103 -8.36 -2.01 0.23
CA GLN A 103 -9.55 -2.16 1.09
C GLN A 103 -10.66 -2.97 0.42
N ILE A 104 -10.75 -2.92 -0.91
CA ILE A 104 -11.84 -3.54 -1.68
C ILE A 104 -11.48 -4.96 -2.16
N THR A 105 -10.24 -5.15 -2.62
CA THR A 105 -9.78 -6.39 -3.27
C THR A 105 -8.88 -7.18 -2.32
N PRO A 106 -9.35 -8.32 -1.77
CA PRO A 106 -8.52 -9.18 -0.94
C PRO A 106 -7.22 -9.59 -1.64
N GLY A 107 -6.11 -9.57 -0.90
CA GLY A 107 -4.80 -9.97 -1.42
C GLY A 107 -4.08 -8.91 -2.27
N PHE A 108 -4.74 -7.84 -2.70
CA PHE A 108 -4.09 -6.79 -3.51
C PHE A 108 -2.88 -6.17 -2.78
N ALA A 109 -2.99 -5.91 -1.48
CA ALA A 109 -1.88 -5.37 -0.69
C ALA A 109 -0.65 -6.30 -0.70
N ARG A 110 -0.86 -7.62 -0.72
CA ARG A 110 0.22 -8.61 -0.86
C ARG A 110 0.79 -8.59 -2.27
N GLU A 111 -0.06 -8.59 -3.29
CA GLU A 111 0.35 -8.53 -4.69
C GLU A 111 1.20 -7.27 -4.99
N ALA A 112 0.82 -6.12 -4.45
CA ALA A 112 1.57 -4.87 -4.57
C ALA A 112 2.94 -4.95 -3.89
N GLN A 113 3.02 -5.61 -2.72
CA GLN A 113 4.31 -5.86 -2.05
C GLN A 113 5.20 -6.80 -2.85
N ASP A 114 4.62 -7.85 -3.42
CA ASP A 114 5.36 -8.85 -4.22
C ASP A 114 5.89 -8.22 -5.51
N TYR A 115 5.07 -7.43 -6.22
CA TYR A 115 5.51 -6.61 -7.34
C TYR A 115 6.71 -5.73 -6.99
N GLN A 116 6.64 -5.02 -5.86
CA GLN A 116 7.72 -4.13 -5.43
C GLN A 116 9.00 -4.91 -5.11
N ARG A 117 8.90 -6.09 -4.49
CA ARG A 117 10.06 -6.95 -4.23
C ARG A 117 10.70 -7.43 -5.53
N VAL A 118 9.90 -7.92 -6.47
CA VAL A 118 10.36 -8.37 -7.80
C VAL A 118 11.05 -7.22 -8.55
N LEU A 119 10.46 -6.02 -8.55
CA LEU A 119 11.06 -4.83 -9.16
C LEU A 119 12.41 -4.47 -8.53
N THR A 120 12.51 -4.52 -7.20
CA THR A 120 13.77 -4.26 -6.49
C THR A 120 14.84 -5.28 -6.83
N GLN A 121 14.49 -6.58 -6.87
CA GLN A 121 15.43 -7.64 -7.24
C GLN A 121 15.92 -7.49 -8.69
N ARG A 122 15.00 -7.20 -9.62
CA ARG A 122 15.34 -6.90 -11.02
C ARG A 122 16.30 -5.71 -11.14
N ASN A 123 16.02 -4.62 -10.44
CA ASN A 123 16.89 -3.44 -10.46
C ASN A 123 18.27 -3.71 -9.87
N HIS A 124 18.36 -4.54 -8.83
CA HIS A 124 19.63 -5.01 -8.30
C HIS A 124 20.39 -5.85 -9.34
N LEU A 125 19.71 -6.80 -9.99
CA LEU A 125 20.31 -7.63 -11.03
C LEU A 125 20.85 -6.79 -12.21
N LEU A 126 20.09 -5.78 -12.66
CA LEU A 126 20.57 -4.83 -13.69
C LEU A 126 21.86 -4.13 -13.29
N LYS A 127 21.98 -3.74 -12.02
CA LYS A 127 23.22 -3.16 -11.48
C LYS A 127 24.37 -4.17 -11.50
N SER A 128 24.12 -5.42 -11.09
CA SER A 128 25.13 -6.49 -11.11
C SER A 128 25.58 -6.87 -12.52
N ILE A 129 24.67 -6.84 -13.50
CA ILE A 129 25.02 -7.05 -14.93
C ILE A 129 25.95 -5.95 -15.42
N ARG A 130 25.65 -4.67 -15.10
CA ARG A 130 26.52 -3.54 -15.43
C ARG A 130 27.92 -3.68 -14.81
N GLU A 131 28.00 -4.26 -13.62
CA GLU A 131 29.25 -4.55 -12.90
C GLU A 131 29.92 -5.87 -13.35
N ARG A 132 29.36 -6.55 -14.37
CA ARG A 132 29.82 -7.85 -14.92
C ARG A 132 29.84 -8.99 -13.89
N ALA A 133 29.03 -8.89 -12.84
CA ALA A 133 28.90 -9.88 -11.78
C ALA A 133 27.71 -10.85 -11.98
N ALA A 134 26.86 -10.61 -12.98
CA ALA A 134 25.69 -11.44 -13.31
C ALA A 134 25.46 -11.47 -14.83
N ARG A 135 24.64 -12.41 -15.32
CA ARG A 135 24.34 -12.60 -16.75
C ARG A 135 22.99 -12.00 -17.12
N GLU A 136 22.89 -11.50 -18.34
CA GLU A 136 21.64 -10.93 -18.89
C GLU A 136 20.51 -11.96 -18.98
N SER A 137 20.82 -13.23 -19.22
CA SER A 137 19.83 -14.33 -19.28
C SER A 137 19.07 -14.53 -17.96
N GLU A 138 19.55 -13.99 -16.84
CA GLU A 138 18.87 -14.05 -15.55
C GLU A 138 17.70 -13.05 -15.47
N LEU A 139 17.63 -12.04 -16.36
CA LEU A 139 16.56 -11.05 -16.38
C LEU A 139 15.20 -11.63 -16.79
N GLU A 140 15.18 -12.60 -17.69
CA GLU A 140 13.95 -13.16 -18.27
C GLU A 140 13.00 -13.66 -17.17
N PHE A 141 13.54 -14.37 -16.18
CA PHE A 141 12.77 -14.84 -15.03
C PHE A 141 12.08 -13.68 -14.30
N TRP A 142 12.81 -12.60 -14.03
CA TRP A 142 12.28 -11.43 -13.32
C TRP A 142 11.29 -10.63 -14.17
N ASP A 143 11.50 -10.55 -15.49
CA ASP A 143 10.56 -9.90 -16.41
C ASP A 143 9.22 -10.64 -16.43
N VAL A 144 9.22 -11.97 -16.45
CA VAL A 144 8.01 -12.79 -16.34
C VAL A 144 7.30 -12.56 -15.01
N GLN A 145 8.02 -12.62 -13.88
CA GLN A 145 7.42 -12.37 -12.56
C GLN A 145 6.84 -10.95 -12.45
N LEU A 146 7.57 -9.95 -12.94
CA LEU A 146 7.14 -8.55 -12.91
C LEU A 146 5.84 -8.37 -13.72
N SER A 147 5.77 -9.00 -14.88
CA SER A 147 4.62 -8.93 -15.80
C SER A 147 3.37 -9.57 -15.18
N ILE A 148 3.50 -10.72 -14.53
CA ILE A 148 2.39 -11.41 -13.84
C ILE A 148 1.81 -10.53 -12.73
N HIS A 149 2.67 -10.00 -11.86
CA HIS A 149 2.23 -9.14 -10.76
C HIS A 149 1.65 -7.80 -11.28
N ALA A 150 2.27 -7.20 -12.31
CA ALA A 150 1.78 -5.98 -12.94
C ALA A 150 0.37 -6.16 -13.52
N ALA A 151 0.13 -7.25 -14.25
CA ALA A 151 -1.16 -7.54 -14.87
C ALA A 151 -2.27 -7.63 -13.81
N ARG A 152 -2.02 -8.32 -12.69
CA ARG A 152 -2.98 -8.44 -11.59
C ARG A 152 -3.28 -7.10 -10.92
N ILE A 153 -2.25 -6.29 -10.67
CA ILE A 153 -2.41 -4.95 -10.11
C ILE A 153 -3.25 -4.07 -11.04
N ILE A 154 -2.95 -4.09 -12.33
CA ILE A 154 -3.66 -3.26 -13.32
C ILE A 154 -5.11 -3.70 -13.46
N ALA A 155 -5.37 -5.00 -13.54
CA ALA A 155 -6.73 -5.52 -13.60
C ALA A 155 -7.55 -5.11 -12.36
N ALA A 156 -6.96 -5.17 -11.16
CA ALA A 156 -7.62 -4.73 -9.94
C ALA A 156 -7.88 -3.21 -9.92
N ARG A 157 -6.90 -2.40 -10.33
CA ARG A 157 -7.04 -0.95 -10.43
C ARG A 157 -8.10 -0.53 -11.44
N LEU A 158 -8.17 -1.20 -12.60
CA LEU A 158 -9.18 -0.94 -13.62
C LEU A 158 -10.59 -1.22 -13.10
N ARG A 159 -10.80 -2.36 -12.42
CA ARG A 159 -12.10 -2.66 -11.80
C ARG A 159 -12.55 -1.59 -10.81
N VAL A 160 -11.65 -1.14 -9.94
CA VAL A 160 -11.96 -0.06 -8.97
C VAL A 160 -12.19 1.26 -9.68
N MET A 161 -11.40 1.59 -10.72
CA MET A 161 -11.55 2.84 -11.47
C MET A 161 -12.89 2.89 -12.21
N ASN A 162 -13.31 1.80 -12.85
CA ASN A 162 -14.60 1.73 -13.54
C ASN A 162 -15.76 1.93 -12.55
N ALA A 163 -15.71 1.25 -11.40
CA ALA A 163 -16.70 1.44 -10.34
C ALA A 163 -16.72 2.88 -9.81
N LEU A 164 -15.56 3.54 -9.70
CA LEU A 164 -15.52 4.95 -9.32
C LEU A 164 -16.14 5.85 -10.39
N ASP A 165 -15.76 5.67 -11.66
CA ASP A 165 -16.25 6.47 -12.78
C ASP A 165 -17.78 6.40 -12.92
N GLU A 166 -18.34 5.19 -12.81
CA GLU A 166 -19.79 4.95 -12.85
C GLU A 166 -20.56 5.68 -11.73
N ASN A 167 -19.96 5.84 -10.56
CA ASN A 167 -20.61 6.44 -9.39
C ASN A 167 -20.29 7.92 -9.21
N MET A 168 -19.23 8.45 -9.82
CA MET A 168 -18.75 9.79 -9.49
C MET A 168 -19.59 10.91 -10.13
N ASP A 169 -20.02 10.76 -11.37
CA ASP A 169 -20.78 11.79 -12.08
C ASP A 169 -22.15 12.10 -11.43
N PRO A 170 -22.97 11.11 -11.04
CA PRO A 170 -24.20 11.37 -10.29
C PRO A 170 -23.96 12.12 -8.97
N ILE A 171 -22.97 11.68 -8.18
CA ILE A 171 -22.63 12.28 -6.89
C ILE A 171 -22.12 13.71 -7.07
N HIS A 172 -21.26 13.96 -8.07
CA HIS A 172 -20.74 15.28 -8.35
C HIS A 172 -21.84 16.28 -8.73
N ARG A 173 -22.81 15.87 -9.56
CA ARG A 173 -23.96 16.72 -9.91
C ARG A 173 -24.82 17.03 -8.71
N GLU A 174 -25.10 16.04 -7.86
CA GLU A 174 -25.87 16.23 -6.62
C GLU A 174 -25.19 17.24 -5.69
N LEU A 175 -23.87 17.15 -5.50
CA LEU A 175 -23.13 18.01 -4.58
C LEU A 175 -22.86 19.42 -5.12
N SER A 176 -22.58 19.55 -6.41
CA SER A 176 -22.19 20.83 -7.01
C SER A 176 -23.38 21.67 -7.48
N GLY A 177 -24.51 21.03 -7.81
CA GLY A 177 -25.62 21.66 -8.53
C GLY A 177 -25.26 22.12 -9.95
N LEU A 178 -24.07 21.78 -10.44
CA LEU A 178 -23.58 22.16 -11.76
C LEU A 178 -23.93 21.06 -12.77
N ASN A 179 -24.34 21.47 -13.97
CA ASN A 179 -24.55 20.57 -15.10
C ASN A 179 -23.22 20.33 -15.84
N GLN A 180 -22.21 19.83 -15.12
CA GLN A 180 -20.91 19.47 -15.67
C GLN A 180 -20.70 17.97 -15.53
N THR A 181 -20.22 17.35 -16.61
CA THR A 181 -19.89 15.93 -16.62
C THR A 181 -18.51 15.71 -16.00
N LEU A 182 -18.41 14.79 -15.06
CA LEU A 182 -17.15 14.36 -14.47
C LEU A 182 -16.82 12.94 -14.97
N SER A 183 -15.57 12.72 -15.40
CA SER A 183 -15.11 11.38 -15.81
C SER A 183 -13.69 11.12 -15.33
N LEU A 184 -13.42 9.85 -15.03
CA LEU A 184 -12.14 9.33 -14.58
C LEU A 184 -11.58 8.40 -15.64
N LYS A 185 -10.30 8.61 -15.99
CA LYS A 185 -9.60 7.76 -16.95
C LYS A 185 -8.35 7.19 -16.32
N TYR A 186 -8.19 5.88 -16.44
CA TYR A 186 -6.94 5.22 -16.07
C TYR A 186 -5.92 5.37 -17.21
N SER A 187 -4.76 5.95 -16.91
CA SER A 187 -3.64 6.06 -17.85
C SER A 187 -2.49 5.16 -17.38
N PRO A 188 -2.30 3.98 -17.98
CA PRO A 188 -1.19 3.08 -17.66
C PRO A 188 0.15 3.63 -18.16
N SER A 189 1.25 3.11 -17.63
CA SER A 189 2.62 3.53 -17.99
C SER A 189 3.17 2.90 -19.28
N PHE A 190 2.37 2.09 -19.96
CA PHE A 190 2.70 1.48 -21.24
C PHE A 190 1.61 1.82 -22.24
N GLU A 191 1.98 1.80 -23.52
CA GLU A 191 1.01 1.90 -24.60
C GLU A 191 0.08 0.68 -24.53
N THR A 192 -1.18 0.93 -24.21
CA THR A 192 -2.23 -0.03 -24.50
C THR A 192 -2.41 0.00 -26.01
N GLY A 193 -1.72 -0.89 -26.74
CA GLY A 193 -2.02 -1.10 -28.15
C GLY A 193 -3.53 -1.28 -28.31
N HIS A 194 -4.12 -0.71 -29.36
CA HIS A 194 -5.57 -0.65 -29.64
C HIS A 194 -6.32 -1.93 -29.21
N TYR A 195 -6.76 -1.95 -27.95
CA TYR A 195 -7.66 -2.94 -27.41
C TYR A 195 -8.91 -2.15 -27.05
N GLU A 196 -9.73 -1.93 -28.08
CA GLU A 196 -11.10 -1.50 -27.89
C GLU A 196 -11.81 -2.57 -27.04
N ASP A 197 -12.52 -2.11 -26.02
CA ASP A 197 -13.45 -2.85 -25.17
C ASP A 197 -12.91 -4.04 -24.35
N VAL A 198 -12.48 -3.73 -23.13
CA VAL A 198 -12.55 -4.68 -21.98
C VAL A 198 -13.92 -4.58 -21.27
N ARG A 199 -14.95 -4.04 -21.94
CA ARG A 199 -16.31 -3.92 -21.42
C ARG A 199 -17.06 -5.26 -21.39
N ASP A 200 -16.56 -6.28 -22.09
CA ASP A 200 -17.26 -7.54 -22.32
C ASP A 200 -16.76 -8.74 -21.48
N LEU A 201 -16.07 -8.52 -20.36
CA LEU A 201 -15.61 -9.60 -19.47
C LEU A 201 -16.27 -9.60 -18.08
N SER A 202 -17.54 -9.18 -17.99
CA SER A 202 -18.40 -9.41 -16.81
C SER A 202 -19.38 -10.56 -17.04
#